data_AF-A0A1Y4F523-F1
#
_entry.id   AF-A0A1Y4F523-F1
#
_cell.length_a   1.000
_cell.length_b   1.000
_cell.length_c   1.000
_cell.angle_alpha   90.00
_cell.angle_beta   90.00
_cell.angle_gamma   90.00
#
_symmetry.space_group_name_H-M   'P 1'
#
loop_
_entity.id
_entity.type
_entity.pdbx_description
1 polymer ?
#
loop_
_entity_poly.entity_id
_entity_poly.type
_entity_poly.pdbx_seq_one_letter_code
_entity_poly.pdbx_strand_id
1 'polypeptide(L)'
;MTKAASVFDKMIQDVLDAPLGDQMLDECMSRNTGVMKKVPLRYRLIALAFLKGETLEQLNEKLLQEGCAQLYSRSLWEASLVFAFLHHVSYEEWRKLQDICKSMFDQSKEEDPYFSKQITLQELERYLSENSREDAHLLRTEHLTRVMEYQISQIGNTQEDFRQFLNANLHSFSPVREKTRYYFCKYLYFYLTDKVEGYLTARRSAADSGEALAELSVFKGLTQLKRKKMEDTQVRDFLSQTGISCREIFDNFNYFYFGYVSLDWLEVLLESYGDLKHLPDHQKKRLAESLRHYDSHLRGLSDEEVLSLKIQQMQKEEEKLDQIYSLDSTDRGYQRNRSGENTVRKYIKGALDLDRTTFICFLLFFARSSSLNEEFQVTPQRLDDILLECGFSKLVNQNAFDQFIYQYLTCPDPEDLLMEEVTRYAEKEENFFFYNMYKDSKNYRQEYEKIMGVN
;
A
#
# COMPACT_ATOMS: atom_id res chain seq x y z
N MET A 1 -5.83 28.79 0.34
CA MET A 1 -7.09 28.01 0.32
C MET A 1 -6.79 26.65 0.92
N THR A 2 -7.40 26.33 2.06
CA THR A 2 -7.23 25.05 2.76
C THR A 2 -7.84 23.94 1.92
N LYS A 3 -7.02 22.99 1.42
CA LYS A 3 -7.50 21.75 0.80
C LYS A 3 -8.47 21.09 1.79
N ALA A 4 -9.73 20.94 1.41
CA ALA A 4 -10.65 20.13 2.18
C ALA A 4 -10.12 18.70 2.14
N ALA A 5 -9.75 18.16 3.30
CA ALA A 5 -9.38 16.75 3.45
C ALA A 5 -10.44 15.88 2.77
N SER A 6 -10.02 14.93 1.94
CA SER A 6 -10.96 14.06 1.25
C SER A 6 -11.78 13.28 2.29
N VAL A 7 -12.97 12.81 1.92
CA VAL A 7 -13.78 11.94 2.81
C VAL A 7 -12.96 10.73 3.28
N PHE A 8 -12.04 10.27 2.44
CA PHE A 8 -11.06 9.25 2.74
C PHE A 8 -10.04 9.68 3.80
N ASP A 9 -9.46 10.88 3.68
CA ASP A 9 -8.54 11.43 4.70
C ASP A 9 -9.25 11.63 6.04
N LYS A 10 -10.53 12.00 6.03
CA LYS A 10 -11.38 12.05 7.23
C LYS A 10 -11.68 10.66 7.80
N MET A 11 -12.02 9.68 6.97
CA MET A 11 -12.26 8.30 7.41
C MET A 11 -10.98 7.63 7.92
N ILE A 12 -9.83 7.97 7.33
CA ILE A 12 -8.51 7.55 7.78
C ILE A 12 -8.21 8.25 9.11
N GLN A 13 -8.32 9.57 9.21
CA GLN A 13 -8.18 10.29 10.50
C GLN A 13 -9.10 9.70 11.59
N ASP A 14 -10.37 9.40 11.30
CA ASP A 14 -11.36 8.80 12.21
C ASP A 14 -11.07 7.32 12.59
N VAL A 15 -10.01 6.73 12.06
CA VAL A 15 -9.55 5.35 12.32
C VAL A 15 -8.14 5.36 12.89
N LEU A 16 -7.32 6.31 12.42
CA LEU A 16 -5.98 6.70 12.87
C LEU A 16 -5.96 7.40 14.22
N ASP A 17 -7.12 7.59 14.80
CA ASP A 17 -7.30 8.24 16.07
C ASP A 17 -7.60 7.21 17.15
N ALA A 18 -7.20 5.93 17.10
CA ALA A 18 -7.54 4.94 18.16
C ALA A 18 -7.28 5.40 19.63
N PRO A 19 -6.20 6.15 19.96
CA PRO A 19 -6.04 6.75 21.28
C PRO A 19 -6.87 8.03 21.50
N LEU A 20 -7.13 8.77 20.41
CA LEU A 20 -8.14 9.82 20.36
C LEU A 20 -9.55 9.22 20.38
N GLY A 21 -9.78 7.95 20.06
CA GLY A 21 -11.09 7.36 19.84
C GLY A 21 -11.75 7.08 21.17
N ASP A 22 -10.97 6.58 22.12
CA ASP A 22 -11.34 6.51 23.54
C ASP A 22 -11.60 7.91 24.09
N GLN A 23 -10.73 8.89 23.80
CA GLN A 23 -10.87 10.28 24.27
C GLN A 23 -12.06 11.00 23.62
N MET A 24 -12.34 10.77 22.34
CA MET A 24 -13.42 11.35 21.54
C MET A 24 -14.75 10.72 21.93
N LEU A 25 -14.76 9.40 22.21
CA LEU A 25 -15.90 8.74 22.83
C LEU A 25 -16.10 9.24 24.25
N ASP A 26 -15.06 9.39 25.07
CA ASP A 26 -15.14 9.98 26.41
C ASP A 26 -15.69 11.43 26.35
N GLU A 27 -15.22 12.23 25.39
CA GLU A 27 -15.72 13.58 25.14
C GLU A 27 -17.21 13.56 24.75
N CYS A 28 -17.63 12.64 23.88
CA CYS A 28 -19.04 12.46 23.53
C CYS A 28 -19.88 12.01 24.72
N MET A 29 -19.37 11.08 25.52
CA MET A 29 -20.07 10.48 26.66
C MET A 29 -20.11 11.41 27.88
N SER A 30 -19.19 12.38 27.98
CA SER A 30 -19.16 13.44 29.00
C SER A 30 -20.28 14.50 28.86
N ARG A 31 -21.07 14.45 27.77
CA ARG A 31 -22.21 15.34 27.45
C ARG A 31 -21.86 16.83 27.35
N ASN A 32 -20.61 17.20 27.12
CA ASN A 32 -20.21 18.58 26.86
C ASN A 32 -20.57 19.00 25.43
N THR A 33 -21.72 19.66 25.27
CA THR A 33 -22.32 20.00 23.96
C THR A 33 -21.47 20.95 23.10
N GLY A 34 -20.57 21.72 23.71
CA GLY A 34 -19.64 22.61 23.00
C GLY A 34 -18.45 21.88 22.36
N VAL A 35 -17.99 20.79 23.00
CA VAL A 35 -16.89 19.95 22.53
C VAL A 35 -17.37 18.93 21.51
N MET A 36 -18.57 18.36 21.72
CA MET A 36 -19.17 17.34 20.85
C MET A 36 -19.27 17.77 19.39
N LYS A 37 -19.51 19.07 19.09
CA LYS A 37 -19.57 19.58 17.71
C LYS A 37 -18.23 19.53 16.96
N LYS A 38 -17.11 19.43 17.67
CA LYS A 38 -15.75 19.34 17.11
C LYS A 38 -15.30 17.88 16.91
N VAL A 39 -15.98 16.94 17.54
CA VAL A 39 -15.71 15.50 17.40
C VAL A 39 -16.20 15.01 16.03
N PRO A 40 -15.40 14.19 15.31
CA PRO A 40 -15.82 13.63 14.03
C PRO A 40 -17.15 12.85 14.11
N LEU A 41 -17.86 12.81 12.97
CA LEU A 41 -19.22 12.24 12.91
C LEU A 41 -19.25 10.77 13.34
N ARG A 42 -18.23 9.99 12.94
CA ARG A 42 -18.13 8.57 13.24
C ARG A 42 -18.22 8.28 14.75
N TYR A 43 -17.40 8.95 15.56
CA TYR A 43 -17.38 8.75 17.01
C TYR A 43 -18.68 9.20 17.69
N ARG A 44 -19.30 10.27 17.19
CA ARG A 44 -20.62 10.70 17.68
C ARG A 44 -21.69 9.65 17.42
N LEU A 45 -21.66 8.98 16.27
CA LEU A 45 -22.59 7.90 15.93
C LEU A 45 -22.36 6.67 16.81
N ILE A 46 -21.10 6.30 17.07
CA ILE A 46 -20.73 5.18 17.97
C ILE A 46 -21.19 5.48 19.41
N ALA A 47 -20.92 6.68 19.93
CA ALA A 47 -21.37 7.08 21.27
C ALA A 47 -22.90 7.07 21.39
N LEU A 48 -23.61 7.54 20.35
CA LEU A 48 -25.07 7.50 20.31
C LEU A 48 -25.60 6.06 20.31
N ALA A 49 -24.91 5.14 19.64
CA ALA A 49 -25.27 3.72 19.63
C ALA A 49 -25.15 3.10 21.03
N PHE A 50 -24.07 3.39 21.77
CA PHE A 50 -23.94 2.99 23.18
C PHE A 50 -25.08 3.53 24.05
N LEU A 51 -25.42 4.82 23.92
CA LEU A 51 -26.48 5.45 24.71
C LEU A 51 -27.87 4.87 24.44
N LYS A 52 -28.10 4.36 23.22
CA LYS A 52 -29.37 3.78 22.79
C LYS A 52 -29.44 2.26 22.95
N GLY A 53 -28.32 1.60 23.22
CA GLY A 53 -28.24 0.14 23.15
C GLY A 53 -28.49 -0.41 21.75
N GLU A 54 -28.03 0.29 20.70
CA GLU A 54 -28.12 -0.19 19.31
C GLU A 54 -27.25 -1.45 19.13
N THR A 55 -27.65 -2.37 18.24
CA THR A 55 -26.83 -3.55 17.86
C THR A 55 -25.69 -3.17 16.91
N LEU A 56 -24.75 -4.10 16.68
CA LEU A 56 -23.68 -3.90 15.71
C LEU A 56 -24.23 -3.61 14.30
N GLU A 57 -25.27 -4.34 13.87
CA GLU A 57 -25.91 -4.18 12.55
C GLU A 57 -26.52 -2.78 12.43
N GLN A 58 -27.25 -2.33 13.45
CA GLN A 58 -27.90 -1.02 13.47
C GLN A 58 -26.87 0.12 13.39
N LEU A 59 -25.77 0.01 14.14
CA LEU A 59 -24.68 0.97 14.08
C LEU A 59 -24.01 0.96 12.70
N ASN A 60 -23.72 -0.22 12.15
CA ASN A 60 -23.05 -0.35 10.85
C ASN A 60 -23.91 0.14 9.67
N GLU A 61 -25.23 -0.05 9.70
CA GLU A 61 -26.14 0.55 8.71
C GLU A 61 -26.10 2.07 8.76
N LYS A 62 -26.11 2.65 9.96
CA LYS A 62 -26.09 4.09 10.18
C LYS A 62 -24.76 4.74 9.81
N LEU A 63 -23.65 4.08 10.14
CA LEU A 63 -22.31 4.51 9.71
C LEU A 63 -22.24 4.57 8.17
N LEU A 64 -22.75 3.53 7.50
CA LEU A 64 -22.78 3.46 6.04
C LEU A 64 -23.66 4.56 5.43
N GLN A 65 -24.85 4.81 5.98
CA GLN A 65 -25.77 5.87 5.52
C GLN A 65 -25.14 7.26 5.60
N GLU A 66 -24.32 7.51 6.62
CA GLU A 66 -23.64 8.79 6.86
C GLU A 66 -22.25 8.86 6.20
N GLY A 67 -21.90 7.89 5.34
CA GLY A 67 -20.62 7.86 4.63
C GLY A 67 -19.40 7.61 5.51
N CYS A 68 -19.61 7.06 6.72
CA CYS A 68 -18.55 6.70 7.66
C CYS A 68 -18.13 5.23 7.49
N ALA A 69 -16.90 4.90 7.89
CA ALA A 69 -16.43 3.52 7.92
C ALA A 69 -17.20 2.72 8.96
N GLN A 70 -17.74 1.57 8.56
CA GLN A 70 -18.34 0.59 9.45
C GLN A 70 -17.33 0.11 10.50
N LEU A 71 -17.82 -0.38 11.65
CA LEU A 71 -17.00 -1.12 12.60
C LEU A 71 -16.62 -2.46 11.99
N TYR A 72 -15.34 -2.78 12.08
CA TYR A 72 -14.77 -4.01 11.55
C TYR A 72 -13.61 -4.45 12.44
N SER A 73 -13.43 -5.74 12.73
CA SER A 73 -12.40 -6.21 13.70
C SER A 73 -10.94 -6.10 13.19
N ARG A 74 -10.52 -4.93 12.70
CA ARG A 74 -9.21 -4.65 12.08
C ARG A 74 -8.16 -4.09 13.02
N SER A 75 -8.54 -3.77 14.25
CA SER A 75 -7.64 -3.29 15.30
C SER A 75 -8.19 -3.74 16.64
N LEU A 76 -7.37 -3.71 17.69
CA LEU A 76 -7.83 -4.04 19.05
C LEU A 76 -8.96 -3.11 19.52
N TRP A 77 -8.96 -1.85 19.09
CA TRP A 77 -10.01 -0.88 19.41
C TRP A 77 -11.33 -1.20 18.69
N GLU A 78 -11.30 -1.51 17.39
CA GLU A 78 -12.53 -1.87 16.70
C GLU A 78 -13.03 -3.26 17.09
N ALA A 79 -12.13 -4.21 17.37
CA ALA A 79 -12.49 -5.53 17.87
C ALA A 79 -13.18 -5.44 19.24
N SER A 80 -12.71 -4.56 20.13
CA SER A 80 -13.37 -4.33 21.43
C SER A 80 -14.74 -3.68 21.27
N LEU A 81 -14.91 -2.75 20.32
CA LEU A 81 -16.22 -2.16 19.99
C LEU A 81 -17.17 -3.20 19.37
N VAL A 82 -16.70 -4.00 18.41
CA VAL A 82 -17.47 -5.09 17.79
C VAL A 82 -17.94 -6.06 18.87
N PHE A 83 -17.05 -6.50 19.76
CA PHE A 83 -17.42 -7.32 20.91
C PHE A 83 -18.48 -6.64 21.76
N ALA A 84 -18.29 -5.35 22.07
CA ALA A 84 -19.22 -4.62 22.92
C ALA A 84 -20.64 -4.55 22.32
N PHE A 85 -20.76 -4.27 21.03
CA PHE A 85 -22.06 -4.18 20.37
C PHE A 85 -22.71 -5.54 20.09
N LEU A 86 -21.93 -6.60 19.85
CA LEU A 86 -22.45 -7.96 19.70
C LEU A 86 -22.99 -8.52 21.03
N HIS A 87 -22.32 -8.20 22.13
CA HIS A 87 -22.63 -8.76 23.45
C HIS A 87 -23.40 -7.79 24.36
N HIS A 88 -23.87 -6.67 23.82
CA HIS A 88 -24.59 -5.62 24.56
C HIS A 88 -23.86 -5.11 25.81
N VAL A 89 -22.54 -5.00 25.71
CA VAL A 89 -21.67 -4.48 26.77
C VAL A 89 -21.88 -2.98 26.92
N SER A 90 -21.97 -2.51 28.16
CA SER A 90 -22.12 -1.08 28.43
C SER A 90 -20.83 -0.30 28.11
N TYR A 91 -20.95 1.01 27.91
CA TYR A 91 -19.77 1.87 27.68
C TYR A 91 -18.70 1.76 28.78
N GLU A 92 -19.13 1.72 30.05
CA GLU A 92 -18.21 1.61 31.19
C GLU A 92 -17.48 0.26 31.24
N GLU A 93 -18.14 -0.80 30.81
CA GLU A 93 -17.53 -2.13 30.71
C GLU A 93 -16.62 -2.23 29.48
N TRP A 94 -16.99 -1.61 28.35
CA TRP A 94 -16.15 -1.50 27.17
C TRP A 94 -14.84 -0.76 27.48
N ARG A 95 -14.87 0.30 28.30
CA ARG A 95 -13.63 0.98 28.73
C ARG A 95 -12.65 0.02 29.44
N LYS A 96 -13.17 -0.91 30.25
CA LYS A 96 -12.32 -1.93 30.89
C LYS A 96 -11.74 -2.91 29.87
N LEU A 97 -12.50 -3.30 28.85
CA LEU A 97 -11.98 -4.11 27.74
C LEU A 97 -10.87 -3.38 26.99
N GLN A 98 -11.02 -2.08 26.83
CA GLN A 98 -10.05 -1.24 26.15
C GLN A 98 -8.74 -1.09 26.95
N ASP A 99 -8.82 -1.02 28.28
CA ASP A 99 -7.64 -1.09 29.15
C ASP A 99 -6.92 -2.44 29.04
N ILE A 100 -7.67 -3.54 28.92
CA ILE A 100 -7.10 -4.87 28.65
C ILE A 100 -6.36 -4.87 27.31
N CYS A 101 -6.98 -4.36 26.23
CA CYS A 101 -6.34 -4.23 24.91
C CYS A 101 -5.01 -3.47 24.99
N LYS A 102 -4.98 -2.31 25.67
CA LYS A 102 -3.76 -1.50 25.87
C LYS A 102 -2.68 -2.29 26.59
N SER A 103 -3.02 -2.91 27.72
CA SER A 103 -2.05 -3.66 28.53
C SER A 103 -1.45 -4.86 27.79
N MET A 104 -2.24 -5.55 26.98
CA MET A 104 -1.77 -6.69 26.16
C MET A 104 -0.86 -6.23 25.02
N PHE A 105 -1.18 -5.07 24.44
CA PHE A 105 -0.37 -4.46 23.40
C PHE A 105 1.02 -4.05 23.90
N ASP A 106 1.09 -3.36 25.05
CA ASP A 106 2.33 -2.89 25.66
C ASP A 106 3.30 -4.05 26.05
N GLN A 107 2.74 -5.22 26.34
CA GLN A 107 3.51 -6.41 26.72
C GLN A 107 3.99 -7.23 25.52
N SER A 108 3.47 -6.96 24.31
CA SER A 108 3.83 -7.69 23.10
C SER A 108 5.10 -7.14 22.47
N LYS A 109 6.11 -8.01 22.27
CA LYS A 109 7.21 -7.71 21.36
C LYS A 109 6.76 -8.07 19.95
N GLU A 110 6.64 -7.07 19.07
CA GLU A 110 6.33 -7.27 17.65
C GLU A 110 7.47 -8.03 16.97
N GLU A 111 7.35 -9.35 16.91
CA GLU A 111 8.02 -10.15 15.88
C GLU A 111 6.94 -10.68 14.95
N ASP A 112 7.07 -10.34 13.67
CA ASP A 112 6.22 -10.88 12.60
C ASP A 112 6.37 -12.41 12.57
N PRO A 113 5.31 -13.18 12.89
CA PRO A 113 5.43 -14.63 13.00
C PRO A 113 5.61 -15.31 11.63
N TYR A 114 5.34 -14.59 10.54
CA TYR A 114 5.30 -15.16 9.20
C TYR A 114 6.61 -14.99 8.43
N PHE A 115 7.30 -13.86 8.57
CA PHE A 115 8.42 -13.51 7.68
C PHE A 115 9.74 -13.29 8.44
N SER A 116 10.70 -14.16 8.17
CA SER A 116 12.06 -14.02 8.67
C SER A 116 12.78 -12.80 8.06
N LYS A 117 14.03 -12.55 8.47
CA LYS A 117 14.86 -11.47 7.90
C LYS A 117 14.97 -11.57 6.37
N GLN A 118 14.97 -12.78 5.84
CA GLN A 118 15.03 -13.07 4.41
C GLN A 118 13.68 -13.64 3.96
N ILE A 119 12.83 -12.78 3.41
CA ILE A 119 11.50 -13.14 2.90
C ILE A 119 11.65 -14.18 1.79
N THR A 120 10.96 -15.31 1.88
CA THR A 120 10.93 -16.36 0.85
C THR A 120 9.53 -16.54 0.26
N LEU A 121 9.44 -17.22 -0.89
CA LEU A 121 8.16 -17.54 -1.51
C LEU A 121 7.37 -18.56 -0.67
N GLN A 122 8.07 -19.50 -0.02
CA GLN A 122 7.47 -20.44 0.94
C GLN A 122 6.86 -19.73 2.16
N GLU A 123 7.51 -18.68 2.68
CA GLU A 123 6.94 -17.87 3.77
C GLU A 123 5.68 -17.11 3.31
N LEU A 124 5.68 -16.57 2.07
CA LEU A 124 4.49 -15.95 1.47
C LEU A 124 3.35 -16.97 1.32
N GLU A 125 3.64 -18.15 0.79
CA GLU A 125 2.66 -19.23 0.63
C GLU A 125 2.05 -19.63 1.97
N ARG A 126 2.89 -19.85 2.98
CA ARG A 126 2.45 -20.16 4.35
C ARG A 126 1.54 -19.07 4.89
N TYR A 127 1.97 -17.80 4.84
CA TYR A 127 1.18 -16.65 5.28
C TYR A 127 -0.19 -16.64 4.61
N LEU A 128 -0.25 -16.86 3.29
CA LEU A 128 -1.50 -16.88 2.55
C LEU A 128 -2.36 -18.08 2.91
N SER A 129 -1.79 -19.28 3.04
CA SER A 129 -2.53 -20.50 3.38
C SER A 129 -3.18 -20.42 4.76
N GLU A 130 -2.47 -19.86 5.75
CA GLU A 130 -2.97 -19.70 7.13
C GLU A 130 -4.02 -18.58 7.23
N ASN A 131 -4.08 -17.68 6.25
CA ASN A 131 -5.01 -16.55 6.19
C ASN A 131 -6.07 -16.68 5.08
N SER A 132 -6.19 -17.85 4.45
CA SER A 132 -7.19 -18.18 3.42
C SER A 132 -8.18 -19.23 3.92
N ARG A 133 -9.33 -19.39 3.25
CA ARG A 133 -10.30 -20.45 3.58
C ARG A 133 -9.69 -21.85 3.43
N GLU A 134 -10.28 -22.83 4.11
CA GLU A 134 -9.88 -24.26 4.11
C GLU A 134 -9.69 -24.87 2.69
N ASP A 135 -10.31 -24.30 1.66
CA ASP A 135 -9.99 -24.57 0.25
C ASP A 135 -8.72 -23.81 -0.20
N ALA A 136 -7.62 -24.10 0.48
CA ALA A 136 -6.34 -23.36 0.40
C ALA A 136 -5.76 -23.32 -1.02
N HIS A 137 -6.11 -24.28 -1.89
CA HIS A 137 -5.62 -24.35 -3.27
C HIS A 137 -6.08 -23.18 -4.15
N LEU A 138 -7.21 -22.56 -3.83
CA LEU A 138 -7.72 -21.40 -4.56
C LEU A 138 -7.31 -20.06 -3.91
N LEU A 139 -6.59 -20.09 -2.78
CA LEU A 139 -6.26 -18.89 -1.98
C LEU A 139 -7.45 -17.94 -1.84
N ARG A 140 -8.67 -18.48 -1.70
CA ARG A 140 -9.88 -17.66 -1.67
C ARG A 140 -9.84 -16.81 -0.41
N THR A 141 -9.93 -15.49 -0.62
CA THR A 141 -9.90 -14.53 0.47
C THR A 141 -11.03 -14.88 1.43
N GLU A 142 -10.68 -15.35 2.62
CA GLU A 142 -11.60 -15.23 3.73
C GLU A 142 -11.50 -13.81 4.24
N HIS A 143 -12.60 -13.19 4.63
CA HIS A 143 -12.50 -11.98 5.41
C HIS A 143 -11.96 -12.39 6.80
N LEU A 144 -10.63 -12.47 6.98
CA LEU A 144 -9.96 -12.72 8.28
C LEU A 144 -10.66 -11.94 9.41
N THR A 145 -11.06 -10.72 9.10
CA THR A 145 -11.78 -9.89 10.04
C THR A 145 -13.27 -10.27 10.22
N ARG A 146 -13.99 -10.83 9.23
CA ARG A 146 -15.29 -11.51 9.49
C ARG A 146 -15.12 -12.84 10.22
N VAL A 147 -14.01 -13.55 10.05
CA VAL A 147 -13.68 -14.73 10.86
C VAL A 147 -13.46 -14.30 12.30
N MET A 148 -12.71 -13.23 12.51
CA MET A 148 -12.54 -12.64 13.84
C MET A 148 -13.88 -12.14 14.39
N GLU A 149 -14.74 -11.47 13.61
CA GLU A 149 -16.09 -11.09 14.04
C GLU A 149 -16.95 -12.30 14.39
N TYR A 150 -16.91 -13.35 13.57
CA TYR A 150 -17.60 -14.58 13.84
C TYR A 150 -17.08 -15.22 15.12
N GLN A 151 -15.76 -15.37 15.29
CA GLN A 151 -15.15 -15.86 16.52
C GLN A 151 -15.55 -15.00 17.73
N ILE A 152 -15.52 -13.66 17.59
CA ILE A 152 -15.99 -12.70 18.60
C ILE A 152 -17.48 -12.92 18.92
N SER A 153 -18.31 -13.26 17.94
CA SER A 153 -19.73 -13.59 18.17
C SER A 153 -19.93 -14.92 18.89
N GLN A 154 -18.95 -15.83 18.83
CA GLN A 154 -19.02 -17.16 19.44
C GLN A 154 -18.39 -17.24 20.83
N ILE A 155 -17.54 -16.27 21.22
CA ILE A 155 -16.97 -16.23 22.56
C ILE A 155 -18.01 -15.83 23.61
N GLY A 156 -17.81 -16.26 24.85
CA GLY A 156 -18.68 -15.89 25.96
C GLY A 156 -18.66 -14.40 26.28
N ASN A 157 -19.61 -13.98 27.10
CA ASN A 157 -19.89 -12.57 27.34
C ASN A 157 -18.98 -11.96 28.42
N THR A 158 -17.90 -12.64 28.82
CA THR A 158 -17.03 -12.20 29.91
C THR A 158 -15.75 -11.53 29.40
N GLN A 159 -15.16 -10.68 30.25
CA GLN A 159 -13.87 -10.05 29.94
C GLN A 159 -12.75 -11.07 29.77
N GLU A 160 -12.82 -12.20 30.47
CA GLU A 160 -11.82 -13.26 30.39
C GLU A 160 -11.93 -14.02 29.06
N ASP A 161 -13.14 -14.27 28.57
CA ASP A 161 -13.36 -14.87 27.24
C ASP A 161 -12.78 -13.98 26.13
N PHE A 162 -13.02 -12.67 26.22
CA PHE A 162 -12.43 -11.70 25.30
C PHE A 162 -10.90 -11.66 25.40
N ARG A 163 -10.35 -11.72 26.62
CA ARG A 163 -8.90 -11.75 26.83
C ARG A 163 -8.24 -12.99 26.25
N GLN A 164 -8.86 -14.16 26.39
CA GLN A 164 -8.38 -15.40 25.78
C GLN A 164 -8.42 -15.33 24.25
N PHE A 165 -9.50 -14.79 23.70
CA PHE A 165 -9.61 -14.51 22.26
C PHE A 165 -8.49 -13.58 21.77
N LEU A 166 -8.24 -12.48 22.48
CA LEU A 166 -7.16 -11.55 22.14
C LEU A 166 -5.79 -12.22 22.22
N ASN A 167 -5.52 -13.03 23.24
CA ASN A 167 -4.24 -13.74 23.37
C ASN A 167 -4.01 -14.70 22.20
N ALA A 168 -5.05 -15.41 21.76
CA ALA A 168 -4.97 -16.35 20.65
C ALA A 168 -4.78 -15.65 19.30
N ASN A 169 -5.28 -14.42 19.15
CA ASN A 169 -5.35 -13.71 17.87
C ASN A 169 -4.53 -12.42 17.83
N LEU A 170 -3.67 -12.15 18.82
CA LEU A 170 -3.00 -10.86 18.97
C LEU A 170 -2.19 -10.47 17.72
N HIS A 171 -1.57 -11.46 17.07
CA HIS A 171 -0.80 -11.29 15.84
C HIS A 171 -1.67 -10.95 14.61
N SER A 172 -2.96 -11.29 14.64
CA SER A 172 -3.96 -10.97 13.62
C SER A 172 -4.47 -9.53 13.72
N PHE A 173 -4.28 -8.90 14.88
CA PHE A 173 -4.59 -7.49 15.13
C PHE A 173 -3.35 -6.62 14.91
N SER A 174 -2.89 -6.58 13.65
CA SER A 174 -1.89 -5.59 13.27
C SER A 174 -2.52 -4.18 13.21
N PRO A 175 -1.80 -3.12 13.61
CA PRO A 175 -2.14 -1.74 13.23
C PRO A 175 -2.23 -1.60 11.70
N VAL A 176 -1.48 -2.46 10.98
CA VAL A 176 -1.59 -2.56 9.54
C VAL A 176 -2.91 -3.19 9.16
N ARG A 177 -3.61 -2.62 8.18
CA ARG A 177 -4.81 -3.25 7.60
C ARG A 177 -4.47 -4.65 7.10
N GLU A 178 -4.67 -5.66 7.94
CA GLU A 178 -4.21 -7.04 7.67
C GLU A 178 -4.82 -7.58 6.37
N LYS A 179 -6.02 -7.11 6.00
CA LYS A 179 -6.63 -7.37 4.69
C LYS A 179 -5.84 -6.77 3.51
N THR A 180 -5.39 -5.52 3.62
CA THR A 180 -4.56 -4.86 2.60
C THR A 180 -3.23 -5.56 2.44
N ARG A 181 -2.56 -5.90 3.56
CA ARG A 181 -1.33 -6.70 3.55
C ARG A 181 -1.56 -8.07 2.91
N TYR A 182 -2.63 -8.76 3.29
CA TYR A 182 -3.02 -10.03 2.71
C TYR A 182 -3.16 -9.95 1.20
N TYR A 183 -3.93 -8.98 0.68
CA TYR A 183 -4.10 -8.80 -0.76
C TYR A 183 -2.79 -8.42 -1.46
N PHE A 184 -1.98 -7.56 -0.86
CA PHE A 184 -0.65 -7.24 -1.38
C PHE A 184 0.21 -8.49 -1.51
N CYS A 185 0.33 -9.30 -0.44
CA CYS A 185 1.08 -10.55 -0.44
C CYS A 185 0.50 -11.59 -1.40
N LYS A 186 -0.83 -11.64 -1.55
CA LYS A 186 -1.53 -12.57 -2.44
C LYS A 186 -1.19 -12.31 -3.90
N TYR A 187 -1.33 -11.07 -4.35
CA TYR A 187 -0.99 -10.70 -5.72
C TYR A 187 0.53 -10.75 -5.96
N LEU A 188 1.34 -10.43 -4.96
CA LEU A 188 2.80 -10.66 -5.03
C LEU A 188 3.13 -12.15 -5.20
N TYR A 189 2.46 -13.04 -4.48
CA TYR A 189 2.66 -14.49 -4.60
C TYR A 189 2.27 -14.99 -5.99
N PHE A 190 1.15 -14.53 -6.55
CA PHE A 190 0.77 -14.84 -7.93
C PHE A 190 1.83 -14.37 -8.91
N TYR A 191 2.32 -13.15 -8.73
CA TYR A 191 3.38 -12.59 -9.57
C TYR A 191 4.67 -13.41 -9.53
N LEU A 192 5.16 -13.75 -8.33
CA LEU A 192 6.37 -14.54 -8.19
C LEU A 192 6.21 -15.97 -8.73
N THR A 193 5.04 -16.59 -8.52
CA THR A 193 4.75 -17.94 -9.00
C THR A 193 4.65 -17.97 -10.53
N ASP A 194 4.02 -16.96 -11.14
CA ASP A 194 3.95 -16.81 -12.60
C ASP A 194 5.35 -16.68 -13.21
N LYS A 195 6.27 -15.91 -12.59
CA LYS A 195 7.68 -15.84 -13.03
C LYS A 195 8.40 -17.18 -12.95
N VAL A 196 8.14 -17.97 -11.92
CA VAL A 196 8.68 -19.34 -11.80
C VAL A 196 8.15 -20.23 -12.92
N GLU A 197 6.83 -20.26 -13.14
CA GLU A 197 6.20 -21.12 -14.15
C GLU A 197 6.56 -20.68 -15.59
N GLY A 198 6.68 -19.38 -15.84
CA GLY A 198 7.16 -18.83 -17.11
C GLY A 198 8.57 -19.31 -17.44
N TYR A 199 9.49 -19.26 -16.46
CA TYR A 199 10.84 -19.79 -16.62
C TYR A 199 10.86 -21.29 -16.91
N LEU A 200 10.08 -22.09 -16.17
CA LEU A 200 10.00 -23.53 -16.39
C LEU A 200 9.43 -23.87 -17.77
N THR A 201 8.43 -23.11 -18.22
CA THR A 201 7.85 -23.26 -19.55
C THR A 201 8.86 -22.94 -20.64
N ALA A 202 9.58 -21.83 -20.53
CA ALA A 202 10.64 -21.43 -21.47
C ALA A 202 11.79 -22.46 -21.54
N ARG A 203 12.17 -23.04 -20.40
CA ARG A 203 13.18 -24.12 -20.35
C ARG A 203 12.75 -25.38 -21.10
N ARG A 204 11.47 -25.74 -21.04
CA ARG A 204 10.93 -26.93 -21.73
C ARG A 204 10.81 -26.72 -23.23
N SER A 205 10.42 -25.51 -23.65
CA SER A 205 10.13 -25.19 -25.05
C SER A 205 11.36 -24.81 -25.88
N ALA A 206 12.56 -24.76 -25.28
CA ALA A 206 13.78 -24.23 -25.91
C ALA A 206 13.61 -22.79 -26.47
N ALA A 207 12.62 -22.05 -25.93
CA ALA A 207 12.47 -20.61 -26.15
C ALA A 207 13.63 -19.85 -25.49
N ASP A 208 13.69 -18.52 -25.68
CA ASP A 208 14.79 -17.70 -25.13
C ASP A 208 14.85 -17.78 -23.60
N SER A 209 15.63 -18.74 -23.11
CA SER A 209 15.86 -18.98 -21.69
C SER A 209 16.60 -17.82 -21.02
N GLY A 210 17.19 -16.89 -21.78
CA GLY A 210 17.89 -15.72 -21.27
C GLY A 210 16.95 -14.69 -20.67
N GLU A 211 15.90 -14.33 -21.42
CA GLU A 211 14.87 -13.37 -20.98
C GLU A 211 14.07 -13.92 -19.79
N ALA A 212 13.58 -15.16 -19.89
CA ALA A 212 12.85 -15.80 -18.81
C ALA A 212 13.69 -15.97 -17.53
N LEU A 213 15.01 -16.12 -17.66
CA LEU A 213 15.92 -16.14 -16.53
C LEU A 213 16.20 -14.74 -15.96
N ALA A 214 16.14 -13.69 -16.79
CA ALA A 214 16.24 -12.31 -16.32
C ALA A 214 15.03 -11.93 -15.46
N GLU A 215 13.83 -12.40 -15.81
CA GLU A 215 12.62 -12.18 -15.01
C GLU A 215 12.70 -12.80 -13.60
N LEU A 216 13.54 -13.82 -13.41
CA LEU A 216 13.82 -14.41 -12.09
C LEU A 216 14.78 -13.57 -11.22
N SER A 217 15.17 -12.35 -11.64
CA SER A 217 16.01 -11.44 -10.83
C SER A 217 15.39 -11.11 -9.46
N VAL A 218 14.07 -11.20 -9.36
CA VAL A 218 13.32 -11.09 -8.11
C VAL A 218 13.71 -12.14 -7.07
N PHE A 219 14.42 -13.22 -7.45
CA PHE A 219 15.01 -14.21 -6.54
C PHE A 219 16.54 -14.07 -6.46
N LYS A 220 17.09 -14.12 -5.24
CA LYS A 220 18.54 -14.00 -4.97
C LYS A 220 19.39 -15.22 -5.41
N GLY A 221 18.81 -16.17 -6.15
CA GLY A 221 19.38 -17.48 -6.47
C GLY A 221 19.84 -17.68 -7.92
N LEU A 222 19.75 -16.66 -8.78
CA LEU A 222 20.01 -16.77 -10.22
C LEU A 222 21.34 -17.44 -10.59
N THR A 223 22.43 -17.08 -9.92
CA THR A 223 23.77 -17.64 -10.21
C THR A 223 23.81 -19.16 -9.98
N GLN A 224 23.04 -19.66 -9.00
CA GLN A 224 23.00 -21.07 -8.66
C GLN A 224 22.16 -21.84 -9.67
N LEU A 225 21.06 -21.25 -10.15
CA LEU A 225 20.26 -21.79 -11.26
C LEU A 225 21.07 -21.88 -12.57
N LYS A 226 21.92 -20.90 -12.87
CA LYS A 226 22.81 -20.93 -14.05
C LYS A 226 23.85 -22.04 -14.00
N ARG A 227 24.35 -22.37 -12.80
CA ARG A 227 25.49 -23.29 -12.61
C ARG A 227 25.08 -24.74 -12.38
N LYS A 228 23.92 -24.98 -11.77
CA LYS A 228 23.46 -26.33 -11.43
C LYS A 228 22.35 -26.76 -12.37
N LYS A 229 22.52 -27.94 -12.98
CA LYS A 229 21.43 -28.60 -13.68
C LYS A 229 20.45 -29.13 -12.64
N MET A 230 19.25 -28.56 -12.65
CA MET A 230 18.14 -28.92 -11.75
C MET A 230 16.94 -29.34 -12.59
N GLU A 231 16.25 -30.40 -12.18
CA GLU A 231 14.93 -30.74 -12.69
C GLU A 231 13.89 -29.69 -12.25
N ASP A 232 12.74 -29.65 -12.91
CA ASP A 232 11.74 -28.59 -12.66
C ASP A 232 11.23 -28.58 -11.21
N THR A 233 11.05 -29.74 -10.60
CA THR A 233 10.65 -29.85 -9.19
C THR A 233 11.73 -29.27 -8.27
N GLN A 234 13.00 -29.59 -8.55
CA GLN A 234 14.13 -29.06 -7.80
C GLN A 234 14.27 -27.55 -7.95
N VAL A 235 13.94 -26.99 -9.12
CA VAL A 235 13.92 -25.54 -9.31
C VAL A 235 12.81 -24.88 -8.51
N ARG A 236 11.59 -25.45 -8.48
CA ARG A 236 10.51 -24.94 -7.63
C ARG A 236 10.91 -24.95 -6.17
N ASP A 237 11.43 -26.06 -5.66
CA ASP A 237 11.87 -26.20 -4.27
C ASP A 237 13.02 -25.23 -3.92
N PHE A 238 13.95 -25.05 -4.86
CA PHE A 238 15.06 -24.12 -4.68
C PHE A 238 14.58 -22.66 -4.62
N LEU A 239 13.72 -22.26 -5.57
CA LEU A 239 13.20 -20.89 -5.64
C LEU A 239 12.24 -20.59 -4.49
N SER A 240 11.47 -21.58 -4.03
CA SER A 240 10.54 -21.42 -2.91
C SER A 240 11.25 -21.05 -1.60
N GLN A 241 12.46 -21.59 -1.39
CA GLN A 241 13.31 -21.33 -0.21
C GLN A 241 14.31 -20.19 -0.42
N THR A 242 14.44 -19.70 -1.65
CA THR A 242 15.36 -18.60 -1.98
C THR A 242 14.79 -17.27 -1.51
N GLY A 243 15.68 -16.39 -1.04
CA GLY A 243 15.27 -15.04 -0.63
C GLY A 243 14.79 -14.21 -1.81
N ILE A 244 13.69 -13.51 -1.61
CA ILE A 244 13.12 -12.54 -2.54
C ILE A 244 13.86 -11.20 -2.42
N SER A 245 14.07 -10.55 -3.56
CA SER A 245 14.67 -9.22 -3.66
C SER A 245 13.58 -8.14 -3.70
N CYS A 246 13.29 -7.53 -2.55
CA CYS A 246 12.36 -6.39 -2.47
C CYS A 246 12.82 -5.19 -3.33
N ARG A 247 14.13 -5.09 -3.60
CA ARG A 247 14.69 -4.09 -4.52
C ARG A 247 14.21 -4.33 -5.94
N GLU A 248 14.39 -5.55 -6.43
CA GLU A 248 13.99 -5.91 -7.81
C GLU A 248 12.46 -5.83 -7.96
N ILE A 249 11.68 -6.16 -6.92
CA ILE A 249 10.23 -5.92 -6.94
C ILE A 249 9.91 -4.43 -7.12
N PHE A 250 10.58 -3.56 -6.36
CA PHE A 250 10.36 -2.12 -6.49
C PHE A 250 10.86 -1.56 -7.82
N ASP A 251 12.02 -2.02 -8.30
CA ASP A 251 12.58 -1.59 -9.57
C ASP A 251 11.66 -2.02 -10.74
N ASN A 252 11.11 -3.25 -10.71
CA ASN A 252 10.12 -3.70 -11.67
C ASN A 252 8.80 -2.92 -11.58
N PHE A 253 8.34 -2.60 -10.36
CA PHE A 253 7.17 -1.75 -10.15
C PHE A 253 7.36 -0.34 -10.73
N ASN A 254 8.54 0.26 -10.52
CA ASN A 254 8.88 1.56 -11.08
C ASN A 254 8.98 1.49 -12.60
N TYR A 255 9.61 0.43 -13.15
CA TYR A 255 9.72 0.20 -14.58
C TYR A 255 8.37 0.00 -15.26
N PHE A 256 7.45 -0.74 -14.62
CA PHE A 256 6.07 -0.93 -15.10
C PHE A 256 5.33 0.40 -15.31
N TYR A 257 5.64 1.42 -14.51
CA TYR A 257 5.13 2.77 -14.65
C TYR A 257 6.12 3.72 -15.32
N PHE A 258 7.00 3.22 -16.20
CA PHE A 258 7.97 3.99 -16.99
C PHE A 258 8.88 4.91 -16.16
N GLY A 259 9.15 4.55 -14.90
CA GLY A 259 9.93 5.36 -13.97
C GLY A 259 9.16 6.47 -13.25
N TYR A 260 7.90 6.72 -13.58
CA TYR A 260 7.09 7.82 -13.04
C TYR A 260 6.80 7.75 -11.54
N VAL A 261 7.08 6.61 -10.88
CA VAL A 261 7.03 6.53 -9.41
C VAL A 261 8.19 7.33 -8.79
N SER A 262 9.28 7.49 -9.52
CA SER A 262 10.52 8.13 -9.04
C SER A 262 10.81 9.48 -9.71
N LEU A 263 10.24 9.75 -10.88
CA LEU A 263 10.44 10.99 -11.64
C LEU A 263 9.47 12.08 -11.22
N ASP A 264 10.00 13.25 -10.87
CA ASP A 264 9.15 14.42 -10.60
C ASP A 264 8.62 15.06 -11.89
N TRP A 265 7.66 15.98 -11.76
CA TRP A 265 7.02 16.63 -12.90
C TRP A 265 8.01 17.33 -13.83
N LEU A 266 9.12 17.84 -13.30
CA LEU A 266 10.11 18.56 -14.09
C LEU A 266 10.94 17.57 -14.91
N GLU A 267 11.35 16.44 -14.30
CA GLU A 267 12.03 15.35 -15.02
C GLU A 267 11.15 14.81 -16.15
N VAL A 268 9.86 14.56 -15.88
CA VAL A 268 8.89 14.14 -16.90
C VAL A 268 8.74 15.18 -18.02
N LEU A 269 8.64 16.47 -17.67
CA LEU A 269 8.50 17.55 -18.66
C LEU A 269 9.75 17.65 -19.56
N LEU A 270 10.94 17.41 -19.00
CA LEU A 270 12.18 17.43 -19.76
C LEU A 270 12.26 16.23 -20.71
N GLU A 271 11.83 15.05 -20.27
CA GLU A 271 11.74 13.86 -21.12
C GLU A 271 10.75 14.05 -22.27
N SER A 272 9.58 14.66 -22.02
CA SER A 272 8.56 14.89 -23.06
C SER A 272 9.00 15.92 -24.11
N TYR A 273 9.85 16.87 -23.73
CA TYR A 273 10.44 17.85 -24.63
C TYR A 273 11.60 17.30 -25.47
N GLY A 274 12.30 16.26 -25.01
CA GLY A 274 13.43 15.67 -25.71
C GLY A 274 14.59 16.66 -25.88
N ASP A 275 14.89 17.06 -27.13
CA ASP A 275 16.01 17.96 -27.41
C ASP A 275 15.68 19.43 -27.08
N LEU A 276 16.11 19.84 -25.89
CA LEU A 276 15.93 21.19 -25.38
C LEU A 276 16.55 22.29 -26.26
N LYS A 277 17.53 21.96 -27.12
CA LYS A 277 18.19 22.95 -28.00
C LYS A 277 17.27 23.45 -29.10
N HIS A 278 16.35 22.60 -29.55
CA HIS A 278 15.44 22.89 -30.66
C HIS A 278 14.01 23.21 -30.20
N LEU A 279 13.84 23.52 -28.91
CA LEU A 279 12.55 23.93 -28.37
C LEU A 279 12.05 25.24 -29.00
N PRO A 280 10.75 25.32 -29.37
CA PRO A 280 10.09 26.57 -29.70
C PRO A 280 10.24 27.64 -28.61
N ASP A 281 10.37 28.91 -28.99
CA ASP A 281 10.62 30.03 -28.07
C ASP A 281 9.61 30.13 -26.91
N HIS A 282 8.33 29.81 -27.17
CA HIS A 282 7.31 29.82 -26.14
C HIS A 282 7.51 28.72 -25.08
N GLN A 283 7.99 27.53 -25.48
CA GLN A 283 8.32 26.43 -24.57
C GLN A 283 9.62 26.70 -23.82
N LYS A 284 10.63 27.28 -24.50
CA LYS A 284 11.87 27.74 -23.87
C LYS A 284 11.59 28.71 -22.72
N LYS A 285 10.79 29.73 -22.99
CA LYS A 285 10.40 30.73 -21.99
C LYS A 285 9.67 30.10 -20.81
N ARG A 286 8.66 29.27 -21.08
CA ARG A 286 7.89 28.56 -20.05
C ARG A 286 8.81 27.70 -19.17
N LEU A 287 9.64 26.85 -19.77
CA LEU A 287 10.57 25.98 -19.03
C LEU A 287 11.57 26.81 -18.19
N ALA A 288 12.09 27.90 -18.74
CA ALA A 288 12.98 28.79 -17.99
C ALA A 288 12.27 29.46 -16.81
N GLU A 289 11.00 29.86 -16.96
CA GLU A 289 10.18 30.36 -15.85
C GLU A 289 9.97 29.31 -14.76
N SER A 290 9.61 28.07 -15.13
CA SER A 290 9.42 26.96 -14.18
C SER A 290 10.72 26.62 -13.42
N LEU A 291 11.86 26.58 -14.13
CA LEU A 291 13.18 26.34 -13.52
C LEU A 291 13.56 27.43 -12.51
N ARG A 292 13.29 28.71 -12.79
CA ARG A 292 13.51 29.82 -11.85
C ARG A 292 12.58 29.77 -10.62
N HIS A 293 11.41 29.15 -10.76
CA HIS A 293 10.51 28.92 -9.65
C HIS A 293 11.08 27.86 -8.71
N TYR A 294 11.69 26.81 -9.27
CA TYR A 294 12.28 25.69 -8.55
C TYR A 294 13.64 26.05 -7.92
N ASP A 295 14.49 26.81 -8.61
CA ASP A 295 15.78 27.27 -8.13
C ASP A 295 15.89 28.81 -8.17
N SER A 296 15.88 29.40 -6.98
CA SER A 296 16.00 30.85 -6.80
C SER A 296 17.30 31.45 -7.34
N HIS A 297 18.36 30.66 -7.48
CA HIS A 297 19.64 31.12 -8.03
C HIS A 297 19.56 31.44 -9.53
N LEU A 298 18.53 30.95 -10.22
CA LEU A 298 18.36 31.14 -11.67
C LEU A 298 17.63 32.46 -12.02
N ARG A 299 17.06 33.17 -11.03
CA ARG A 299 16.21 34.36 -11.27
C ARG A 299 16.92 35.52 -11.99
N GLY A 300 18.24 35.60 -11.91
CA GLY A 300 19.04 36.64 -12.55
C GLY A 300 19.51 36.32 -13.97
N LEU A 301 19.22 35.12 -14.47
CA LEU A 301 19.69 34.61 -15.76
C LEU A 301 18.63 34.77 -16.85
N SER A 302 19.07 34.94 -18.11
CA SER A 302 18.22 34.91 -19.30
C SER A 302 17.67 33.50 -19.57
N ASP A 303 16.63 33.39 -20.40
CA ASP A 303 16.00 32.09 -20.71
C ASP A 303 17.02 31.10 -21.32
N GLU A 304 17.87 31.59 -22.22
CA GLU A 304 18.93 30.78 -22.85
C GLU A 304 20.03 30.36 -21.86
N GLU A 305 20.38 31.20 -20.89
CA GLU A 305 21.36 30.85 -19.85
C GLU A 305 20.80 29.79 -18.90
N VAL A 306 19.54 29.91 -18.50
CA VAL A 306 18.85 28.91 -17.65
C VAL A 306 18.82 27.55 -18.34
N LEU A 307 18.40 27.52 -19.62
CA LEU A 307 18.35 26.28 -20.40
C LEU A 307 19.73 25.69 -20.64
N SER A 308 20.73 26.52 -20.97
CA SER A 308 22.10 26.06 -21.18
C SER A 308 22.68 25.40 -19.92
N LEU A 309 22.44 25.98 -18.74
CA LEU A 309 22.86 25.37 -17.47
C LEU A 309 22.17 24.03 -17.22
N LYS A 310 20.86 23.94 -17.49
CA LYS A 310 20.12 22.70 -17.29
C LYS A 310 20.58 21.61 -18.26
N ILE A 311 20.81 21.93 -19.54
CA ILE A 311 21.38 21.01 -20.53
C ILE A 311 22.76 20.50 -20.06
N GLN A 312 23.65 21.39 -19.61
CA GLN A 312 24.96 20.98 -19.09
C GLN A 312 24.85 20.10 -17.85
N GLN A 313 23.88 20.36 -16.98
CA GLN A 313 23.62 19.51 -15.82
C GLN A 313 23.16 18.11 -16.25
N MET A 314 22.19 18.03 -17.16
CA MET A 314 21.68 16.75 -17.68
C MET A 314 22.78 15.94 -18.35
N GLN A 315 23.62 16.58 -19.18
CA GLN A 315 24.77 15.91 -19.81
C GLN A 315 25.76 15.36 -18.78
N LYS A 316 26.08 16.12 -17.72
CA LYS A 316 26.95 15.63 -16.63
C LYS A 316 26.32 14.47 -15.85
N GLU A 317 25.00 14.42 -15.75
CA GLU A 317 24.29 13.32 -15.10
C GLU A 317 24.27 12.08 -15.98
N GLU A 318 24.04 12.22 -17.28
CA GLU A 318 24.12 11.15 -18.28
C GLU A 318 25.55 10.56 -18.36
N GLU A 319 26.59 11.40 -18.45
CA GLU A 319 28.00 10.96 -18.43
C GLU A 319 28.35 10.17 -17.15
N LYS A 320 27.77 10.53 -16.00
CA LYS A 320 27.93 9.78 -14.76
C LYS A 320 27.18 8.44 -14.80
N LEU A 321 25.98 8.41 -15.38
CA LEU A 321 25.23 7.17 -15.55
C LEU A 321 25.98 6.23 -16.50
N ASP A 322 26.49 6.71 -17.63
CA ASP A 322 27.30 5.92 -18.56
C ASP A 322 28.55 5.33 -17.90
N GLN A 323 29.21 6.10 -17.04
CA GLN A 323 30.33 5.60 -16.23
C GLN A 323 29.90 4.48 -15.27
N ILE A 324 28.73 4.60 -14.64
CA ILE A 324 28.15 3.58 -13.75
C ILE A 324 27.77 2.31 -14.52
N TYR A 325 27.20 2.44 -15.72
CA TYR A 325 26.75 1.32 -16.56
C TYR A 325 27.83 0.75 -17.50
N SER A 326 29.03 1.32 -17.50
CA SER A 326 30.19 0.73 -18.18
C SER A 326 30.52 -0.65 -17.57
N LEU A 327 30.79 -1.64 -18.44
CA LEU A 327 30.97 -3.06 -18.11
C LEU A 327 32.06 -3.38 -17.06
N ASP A 328 32.93 -2.41 -16.73
CA ASP A 328 34.08 -2.56 -15.84
C ASP A 328 33.90 -1.89 -14.45
N SER A 329 32.75 -1.27 -14.17
CA SER A 329 32.55 -0.56 -12.90
C SER A 329 32.01 -1.51 -11.80
N THR A 330 32.72 -1.59 -10.67
CA THR A 330 32.28 -2.34 -9.47
C THR A 330 31.18 -1.62 -8.68
N ASP A 331 30.85 -0.38 -9.06
CA ASP A 331 29.87 0.47 -8.39
C ASP A 331 28.59 0.58 -9.21
N ARG A 332 27.80 -0.50 -9.19
CA ARG A 332 26.40 -0.45 -9.63
C ARG A 332 25.64 0.50 -8.69
N GLY A 333 25.35 1.71 -9.16
CA GLY A 333 24.56 2.79 -8.54
C GLY A 333 23.84 2.37 -7.25
N TYR A 334 24.55 2.50 -6.12
CA TYR A 334 24.23 1.78 -4.89
C TYR A 334 23.22 2.50 -3.97
N GLN A 335 22.72 3.70 -4.33
CA GLN A 335 22.10 4.60 -3.35
C GLN A 335 20.80 5.32 -3.72
N ARG A 336 20.32 5.34 -4.98
CA ARG A 336 19.15 6.19 -5.31
C ARG A 336 17.78 5.65 -4.84
N ASN A 337 17.58 4.33 -4.73
CA ASN A 337 16.24 3.73 -4.45
C ASN A 337 16.12 2.86 -3.18
N ARG A 338 17.01 3.03 -2.18
CA ARG A 338 16.90 2.26 -0.92
C ARG A 338 15.59 2.53 -0.15
N SER A 339 14.91 3.66 -0.39
CA SER A 339 13.60 3.94 0.20
C SER A 339 12.55 2.94 -0.29
N GLY A 340 12.43 2.76 -1.62
CA GLY A 340 11.46 1.86 -2.23
C GLY A 340 11.62 0.40 -1.79
N GLU A 341 12.86 -0.12 -1.80
CA GLU A 341 13.17 -1.48 -1.30
C GLU A 341 12.70 -1.66 0.15
N ASN A 342 13.08 -0.72 1.03
CA ASN A 342 12.76 -0.80 2.44
C ASN A 342 11.25 -0.71 2.67
N THR A 343 10.55 0.09 1.87
CA THR A 343 9.10 0.24 1.93
C THR A 343 8.39 -1.04 1.52
N VAL A 344 8.74 -1.66 0.38
CA VAL A 344 8.20 -2.98 -0.02
C VAL A 344 8.44 -4.05 1.06
N ARG A 345 9.65 -4.09 1.62
CA ARG A 345 9.99 -5.02 2.72
C ARG A 345 9.08 -4.80 3.94
N LYS A 346 8.82 -3.55 4.30
CA LYS A 346 7.97 -3.21 5.44
C LYS A 346 6.50 -3.53 5.18
N TYR A 347 6.00 -3.39 3.95
CA TYR A 347 4.65 -3.82 3.58
C TYR A 347 4.45 -5.32 3.77
N ILE A 348 5.37 -6.14 3.22
CA ILE A 348 5.29 -7.60 3.36
C ILE A 348 5.32 -8.01 4.84
N LYS A 349 6.15 -7.33 5.64
CA LYS A 349 6.31 -7.60 7.08
C LYS A 349 5.26 -6.96 7.98
N GLY A 350 4.30 -6.22 7.43
CA GLY A 350 3.30 -5.50 8.23
C GLY A 350 3.91 -4.42 9.15
N ALA A 351 5.07 -3.87 8.80
CA ALA A 351 5.73 -2.78 9.53
C ALA A 351 5.39 -1.39 8.99
N LEU A 352 4.68 -1.30 7.88
CA LEU A 352 4.19 -0.06 7.28
C LEU A 352 2.82 -0.32 6.66
N ASP A 353 1.91 0.63 6.81
CA ASP A 353 0.60 0.59 6.17
C ASP A 353 0.67 1.02 4.71
N LEU A 354 0.01 0.27 3.84
CA LEU A 354 -0.24 0.71 2.48
C LEU A 354 -1.42 1.67 2.50
N ASP A 355 -1.20 2.90 2.07
CA ASP A 355 -2.28 3.80 1.71
C ASP A 355 -3.02 3.28 0.45
N ARG A 356 -4.24 3.78 0.23
CA ARG A 356 -5.10 3.30 -0.85
C ARG A 356 -4.49 3.48 -2.23
N THR A 357 -3.82 4.61 -2.48
CA THR A 357 -3.21 4.91 -3.77
C THR A 357 -2.08 3.92 -4.05
N THR A 358 -1.14 3.79 -3.12
CA THR A 358 -0.02 2.86 -3.25
C THR A 358 -0.51 1.41 -3.39
N PHE A 359 -1.50 1.01 -2.61
CA PHE A 359 -2.09 -0.33 -2.70
C PHE A 359 -2.70 -0.62 -4.07
N ILE A 360 -3.52 0.30 -4.61
CA ILE A 360 -4.11 0.16 -5.94
C ILE A 360 -3.01 0.01 -6.99
N CYS A 361 -1.98 0.85 -6.97
CA CYS A 361 -0.90 0.81 -7.96
C CYS A 361 -0.13 -0.52 -7.93
N PHE A 362 0.15 -1.08 -6.74
CA PHE A 362 0.79 -2.40 -6.64
C PHE A 362 -0.12 -3.53 -7.12
N LEU A 363 -1.42 -3.48 -6.81
CA LEU A 363 -2.38 -4.47 -7.32
C LEU A 363 -2.41 -4.47 -8.85
N LEU A 364 -2.47 -3.30 -9.48
CA LEU A 364 -2.46 -3.17 -10.94
C LEU A 364 -1.16 -3.71 -11.54
N PHE A 365 -0.02 -3.34 -10.96
CA PHE A 365 1.29 -3.85 -11.37
C PHE A 365 1.34 -5.38 -11.33
N PHE A 366 1.04 -5.99 -10.18
CA PHE A 366 1.09 -7.44 -10.04
C PHE A 366 0.09 -8.13 -10.97
N ALA A 367 -1.13 -7.61 -11.07
CA ALA A 367 -2.17 -8.24 -11.87
C ALA A 367 -1.89 -8.21 -13.38
N ARG A 368 -1.33 -7.10 -13.89
CA ARG A 368 -0.99 -6.99 -15.32
C ARG A 368 0.32 -7.67 -15.67
N SER A 369 1.22 -7.84 -14.70
CA SER A 369 2.52 -8.49 -14.90
C SER A 369 2.46 -10.01 -14.68
N SER A 370 1.26 -10.61 -14.65
CA SER A 370 1.06 -12.02 -14.32
C SER A 370 -0.13 -12.64 -15.01
N SER A 371 -0.06 -13.93 -15.31
CA SER A 371 -1.18 -14.69 -15.86
C SER A 371 -2.13 -15.13 -14.74
N LEU A 372 -3.16 -14.33 -14.47
CA LEU A 372 -4.16 -14.64 -13.44
C LEU A 372 -5.38 -15.39 -14.01
N ASN A 373 -5.93 -16.31 -13.21
CA ASN A 373 -7.25 -16.89 -13.49
C ASN A 373 -8.32 -15.79 -13.54
N GLU A 374 -9.40 -16.02 -14.30
CA GLU A 374 -10.49 -15.03 -14.48
C GLU A 374 -11.04 -14.48 -13.14
N GLU A 375 -11.13 -15.31 -12.10
CA GLU A 375 -11.64 -14.90 -10.77
C GLU A 375 -10.70 -13.93 -10.02
N PHE A 376 -9.43 -13.84 -10.40
CA PHE A 376 -8.42 -12.97 -9.79
C PHE A 376 -8.01 -11.78 -10.66
N GLN A 377 -8.58 -11.66 -11.86
CA GLN A 377 -8.36 -10.50 -12.71
C GLN A 377 -8.88 -9.23 -12.02
N VAL A 378 -8.06 -8.17 -12.01
CA VAL A 378 -8.42 -6.89 -11.38
C VAL A 378 -9.27 -6.08 -12.36
N THR A 379 -10.57 -6.38 -12.38
CA THR A 379 -11.58 -5.57 -13.06
C THR A 379 -12.01 -4.38 -12.17
N PRO A 380 -12.71 -3.34 -12.69
CA PRO A 380 -13.22 -2.26 -11.86
C PRO A 380 -14.09 -2.75 -10.69
N GLN A 381 -15.00 -3.69 -10.96
CA GLN A 381 -15.85 -4.28 -9.92
C GLN A 381 -15.01 -5.05 -8.90
N ARG A 382 -14.04 -5.85 -9.35
CA ARG A 382 -13.19 -6.62 -8.45
C ARG A 382 -12.32 -5.72 -7.58
N LEU A 383 -11.82 -4.63 -8.14
CA LEU A 383 -11.05 -3.63 -7.38
C LEU A 383 -11.93 -2.98 -6.31
N ASP A 384 -13.17 -2.59 -6.64
CA ASP A 384 -14.13 -2.07 -5.65
C ASP A 384 -14.38 -3.05 -4.51
N ASP A 385 -14.58 -4.34 -4.83
CA ASP A 385 -14.77 -5.38 -3.84
C ASP A 385 -13.54 -5.51 -2.92
N ILE A 386 -12.33 -5.56 -3.49
CA ILE A 386 -11.06 -5.63 -2.74
C ILE A 386 -10.89 -4.39 -1.85
N LEU A 387 -11.18 -3.20 -2.37
CA LEU A 387 -11.08 -1.95 -1.61
C LEU A 387 -12.01 -1.95 -0.41
N LEU A 388 -13.28 -2.32 -0.60
CA LEU A 388 -14.25 -2.41 0.49
C LEU A 388 -13.84 -3.46 1.54
N GLU A 389 -13.31 -4.61 1.10
CA GLU A 389 -12.77 -5.64 1.99
C GLU A 389 -11.55 -5.15 2.81
N CYS A 390 -10.74 -4.28 2.23
CA CYS A 390 -9.63 -3.61 2.88
C CYS A 390 -10.07 -2.41 3.74
N GLY A 391 -11.37 -2.10 3.81
CA GLY A 391 -11.93 -0.94 4.52
C GLY A 391 -11.61 0.40 3.86
N PHE A 392 -11.31 0.39 2.56
CA PHE A 392 -11.16 1.59 1.74
C PHE A 392 -12.48 1.92 1.03
N SER A 393 -12.65 3.18 0.62
CA SER A 393 -13.76 3.54 -0.26
C SER A 393 -13.56 2.93 -1.65
N LYS A 394 -14.65 2.46 -2.25
CA LYS A 394 -14.72 2.14 -3.68
C LYS A 394 -14.28 3.31 -4.57
N LEU A 395 -14.05 3.05 -5.85
CA LEU A 395 -13.75 4.11 -6.81
C LEU A 395 -14.94 5.08 -6.91
N VAL A 396 -14.66 6.39 -6.86
CA VAL A 396 -15.66 7.45 -6.96
C VAL A 396 -15.30 8.39 -8.09
N ASN A 397 -16.20 8.54 -9.06
CA ASN A 397 -16.04 9.40 -10.23
C ASN A 397 -15.75 10.88 -9.95
N GLN A 398 -15.81 11.35 -8.71
CA GLN A 398 -15.50 12.76 -8.37
C GLN A 398 -14.03 12.95 -7.99
N ASN A 399 -13.30 11.87 -7.70
CA ASN A 399 -11.88 11.90 -7.38
C ASN A 399 -11.07 11.69 -8.67
N ALA A 400 -10.12 12.58 -8.94
CA ALA A 400 -9.32 12.57 -10.17
C ALA A 400 -8.47 11.29 -10.32
N PHE A 401 -7.92 10.78 -9.21
CA PHE A 401 -7.18 9.51 -9.22
C PHE A 401 -8.13 8.34 -9.53
N ASP A 402 -9.31 8.29 -8.90
CA ASP A 402 -10.27 7.21 -9.15
C ASP A 402 -10.80 7.20 -10.59
N GLN A 403 -11.02 8.38 -11.18
CA GLN A 403 -11.36 8.51 -12.59
C GLN A 403 -10.25 7.94 -13.48
N PHE A 404 -9.00 8.30 -13.21
CA PHE A 404 -7.84 7.78 -13.92
C PHE A 404 -7.77 6.25 -13.80
N ILE A 405 -7.92 5.68 -12.60
CA ILE A 405 -7.88 4.23 -12.39
C ILE A 405 -9.01 3.51 -13.15
N TYR A 406 -10.22 4.08 -13.16
CA TYR A 406 -11.32 3.50 -13.93
C TYR A 406 -11.01 3.50 -15.43
N GLN A 407 -10.47 4.60 -15.97
CA GLN A 407 -10.06 4.68 -17.37
C GLN A 407 -8.92 3.70 -17.68
N TYR A 408 -7.90 3.63 -16.81
CA TYR A 408 -6.77 2.71 -16.95
C TYR A 408 -7.21 1.24 -16.99
N LEU A 409 -8.23 0.87 -16.22
CA LEU A 409 -8.78 -0.49 -16.20
C LEU A 409 -9.69 -0.82 -17.39
N THR A 410 -10.23 0.19 -18.08
CA THR A 410 -11.23 -0.01 -19.15
C THR A 410 -10.73 0.38 -20.55
N CYS A 411 -9.61 1.11 -20.62
CA CYS A 411 -8.98 1.50 -21.88
C CYS A 411 -8.32 0.28 -22.56
N PRO A 412 -8.41 0.17 -23.90
CA PRO A 412 -7.64 -0.82 -24.65
C PRO A 412 -6.13 -0.63 -24.52
N ASP A 413 -5.67 0.62 -24.49
CA ASP A 413 -4.26 0.99 -24.35
C ASP A 413 -4.05 1.85 -23.09
N PRO A 414 -3.77 1.21 -21.95
CA PRO A 414 -3.57 1.90 -20.69
C PRO A 414 -2.18 2.52 -20.55
N GLU A 415 -1.20 2.09 -21.35
CA GLU A 415 0.16 2.64 -21.36
C GLU A 415 0.16 4.03 -22.00
N ASP A 416 -0.49 4.15 -23.16
CA ASP A 416 -0.70 5.45 -23.83
C ASP A 416 -1.46 6.42 -22.92
N LEU A 417 -2.58 5.96 -22.31
CA LEU A 417 -3.34 6.77 -21.36
C LEU A 417 -2.47 7.27 -20.19
N LEU A 418 -1.62 6.41 -19.64
CA LEU A 418 -0.72 6.77 -18.55
C LEU A 418 0.28 7.85 -19.00
N MET A 419 0.94 7.65 -20.13
CA MET A 419 1.93 8.59 -20.66
C MET A 419 1.29 9.96 -20.95
N GLU A 420 0.10 9.99 -21.55
CA GLU A 420 -0.66 11.21 -21.82
C GLU A 420 -1.02 11.94 -20.53
N GLU A 421 -1.57 11.24 -19.54
CA GLU A 421 -1.99 11.85 -18.28
C GLU A 421 -0.80 12.37 -17.47
N VAL A 422 0.29 11.60 -17.39
CA VAL A 422 1.53 12.02 -16.72
C VAL A 422 2.10 13.28 -17.37
N THR A 423 2.16 13.32 -18.71
CA THR A 423 2.62 14.50 -19.45
C THR A 423 1.72 15.71 -19.20
N ARG A 424 0.40 15.52 -19.19
CA ARG A 424 -0.58 16.58 -18.91
C ARG A 424 -0.43 17.18 -17.51
N TYR A 425 -0.07 16.37 -16.51
CA TYR A 425 0.25 16.84 -15.16
C TYR A 425 1.58 17.61 -15.13
N ALA A 426 2.60 17.08 -15.80
CA ALA A 426 3.91 17.71 -15.91
C ALA A 426 3.85 19.09 -16.57
N GLU A 427 3.04 19.25 -17.62
CA GLU A 427 2.79 20.55 -18.24
C GLU A 427 2.17 21.55 -17.25
N LYS A 428 1.32 21.11 -16.31
CA LYS A 428 0.74 21.97 -15.28
C LYS A 428 1.69 22.26 -14.11
N GLU A 429 2.93 21.79 -14.19
CA GLU A 429 3.92 21.86 -13.10
C GLU A 429 3.46 21.11 -11.84
N GLU A 430 2.71 20.02 -12.02
CA GLU A 430 2.16 19.20 -10.95
C GLU A 430 2.71 17.77 -11.04
N ASN A 431 3.13 17.21 -9.90
CA ASN A 431 3.49 15.80 -9.82
C ASN A 431 2.27 14.91 -10.09
N PHE A 432 2.45 13.89 -10.91
CA PHE A 432 1.42 12.87 -11.11
C PHE A 432 1.21 12.03 -9.84
N PHE A 433 0.05 11.36 -9.73
CA PHE A 433 -0.35 10.61 -8.54
C PHE A 433 0.66 9.53 -8.11
N PHE A 434 1.48 9.04 -9.03
CA PHE A 434 2.43 7.96 -8.77
C PHE A 434 3.72 8.45 -8.12
N TYR A 435 4.09 9.71 -8.32
CA TYR A 435 5.36 10.23 -7.86
C TYR A 435 5.47 10.10 -6.34
N ASN A 436 6.42 9.27 -5.89
CA ASN A 436 6.70 9.04 -4.48
C ASN A 436 5.47 8.68 -3.62
N MET A 437 4.41 8.11 -4.18
CA MET A 437 3.17 7.77 -3.44
C MET A 437 3.44 6.92 -2.18
N TYR A 438 4.45 6.05 -2.25
CA TYR A 438 4.87 5.19 -1.15
C TYR A 438 5.52 5.94 0.03
N LYS A 439 5.89 7.22 -0.12
CA LYS A 439 6.42 8.06 0.98
C LYS A 439 5.32 8.48 1.94
N ASP A 440 4.07 8.50 1.49
CA ASP A 440 2.92 8.84 2.34
C ASP A 440 2.44 7.66 3.17
N SER A 441 2.98 6.45 2.91
CA SER A 441 2.75 5.29 3.75
C SER A 441 3.35 5.50 5.14
N LYS A 442 2.52 5.33 6.15
CA LYS A 442 2.84 5.61 7.55
C LYS A 442 2.92 4.30 8.32
N ASN A 443 3.72 4.30 9.38
CA ASN A 443 3.59 3.29 10.42
C ASN A 443 2.65 3.92 11.44
N TYR A 444 1.36 3.59 11.35
CA TYR A 444 0.38 4.23 12.21
C TYR A 444 0.68 3.93 13.68
N ARG A 445 1.23 2.75 14.03
CA ARG A 445 1.74 2.44 15.38
C ARG A 445 2.76 3.45 15.90
N GLN A 446 3.77 3.79 15.12
CA GLN A 446 4.76 4.79 15.54
C GLN A 446 4.18 6.19 15.61
N GLU A 447 3.22 6.54 14.74
CA GLU A 447 2.48 7.79 14.88
C GLU A 447 1.64 7.80 16.16
N TYR A 448 1.00 6.67 16.49
CA TYR A 448 0.24 6.47 17.73
C TYR A 448 1.11 6.61 18.97
N GLU A 449 2.25 5.90 19.04
CA GLU A 449 3.19 5.93 20.15
C GLU A 449 3.69 7.38 20.40
N LYS A 450 4.02 8.10 19.32
CA LYS A 450 4.43 9.52 19.39
C LYS A 450 3.33 10.45 19.89
N ILE A 451 2.09 10.28 19.41
CA ILE A 451 0.94 11.09 19.83
C ILE A 451 0.61 10.80 21.30
N MET A 452 0.80 9.56 21.75
CA MET A 452 0.52 9.12 23.12
C MET A 452 1.63 9.44 24.14
N GLY A 453 2.76 9.99 23.69
CA GLY A 453 3.90 10.26 24.56
C GLY A 453 4.54 8.99 25.13
N VAL A 454 4.30 7.85 24.49
CA VAL A 454 4.93 6.56 24.84
C VAL A 454 6.18 6.46 23.97
N ASN A 455 7.34 6.76 24.55
CA ASN A 455 8.64 6.62 23.89
C ASN A 455 9.24 5.23 24.09
#